data_AF-A0AAD1YM08-F1
#
_entry.id   AF-A0AAD1YM08-F1
#
_cell.length_a   1.000
_cell.length_b   1.000
_cell.length_c   1.000
_cell.angle_alpha   90.00
_cell.angle_beta   90.00
_cell.angle_gamma   90.00
#
_symmetry.space_group_name_H-M   'P 1'
#
loop_
_entity.id
_entity.type
_entity.pdbx_description
1 polymer ?
#
loop_
_entity_poly.entity_id
_entity_poly.type
_entity_poly.pdbx_seq_one_letter_code
_entity_poly.pdbx_strand_id
1 'polypeptide(L)' 'MNKQVSFFDKARIVFIEDDIKLHEDFIKGAEFQLFMEQSENYIIYHKGVFYGPLKSQCKKVIF' A
#
# COMPACT_ATOMS: atom_id res chain seq x y z
N MET A 1 6.45 -6.86 28.34
CA MET A 1 7.22 -5.91 27.51
C MET A 1 6.25 -5.32 26.48
N ASN A 2 5.60 -4.20 26.82
CA ASN A 2 4.60 -3.57 25.95
C ASN A 2 5.33 -2.81 24.85
N LYS A 3 5.56 -3.46 23.70
CA LYS A 3 5.89 -2.73 22.47
C LYS A 3 4.61 -2.01 22.04
N GLN A 4 4.42 -0.79 22.54
CA GLN A 4 3.48 0.15 21.98
C GLN A 4 3.95 0.37 20.53
N VAL A 5 3.31 -0.30 19.58
CA VAL A 5 3.58 -0.10 18.15
C VAL A 5 3.32 1.37 17.90
N SER A 6 4.39 2.10 17.62
CA SER A 6 4.30 3.50 17.31
C SER A 6 3.44 3.62 16.05
N PHE A 7 2.51 4.57 16.01
CA PHE A 7 1.72 4.86 14.80
C PHE A 7 2.61 5.16 13.56
N PHE A 8 3.92 5.29 13.75
CA PHE A 8 4.95 5.48 12.74
C PHE A 8 5.51 4.20 12.12
N ASP A 9 5.24 3.00 12.66
CA ASP A 9 5.71 1.71 12.10
C ASP A 9 4.77 1.16 11.02
N LYS A 10 3.97 2.03 10.39
CA LYS A 10 2.99 1.59 9.39
C LYS A 10 3.70 1.30 8.08
N ALA A 11 3.68 0.03 7.69
CA ALA A 11 4.17 -0.41 6.39
C ALA A 11 3.53 0.39 5.26
N ARG A 12 4.31 0.59 4.19
CA ARG A 12 3.86 1.24 2.96
C ARG A 12 3.96 0.27 1.80
N ILE A 13 3.28 0.58 0.72
CA ILE A 13 3.50 -0.07 -0.57
C ILE A 13 4.02 0.97 -1.57
N VAL A 14 4.92 0.52 -2.43
CA VAL A 14 5.43 1.27 -3.57
C VAL A 14 4.98 0.55 -4.83
N PHE A 15 4.32 1.24 -5.75
CA PHE A 15 3.99 0.68 -7.06
C PHE A 15 5.27 0.46 -7.88
N ILE A 16 5.49 -0.75 -8.40
CA ILE A 16 6.67 -1.07 -9.24
C ILE A 16 6.40 -0.86 -10.75
N GLU A 17 5.12 -0.77 -11.11
CA GLU A 17 4.59 -0.51 -12.45
C GLU A 17 3.36 0.41 -12.34
N ASP A 18 2.97 1.03 -13.46
CA ASP A 18 1.77 1.86 -13.53
C ASP A 18 0.50 0.98 -13.42
N ASP A 19 -0.39 1.34 -12.52
CA ASP A 19 -1.71 0.74 -12.33
C ASP A 19 -2.83 1.80 -12.47
N ILE A 20 -2.69 2.65 -13.49
CA ILE A 20 -3.64 3.73 -13.80
C ILE A 20 -5.06 3.22 -14.13
N LYS A 21 -5.19 1.90 -14.42
CA LYS A 21 -6.49 1.25 -14.60
C LYS A 21 -7.29 1.19 -13.30
N LEU A 22 -6.59 1.09 -12.16
CA LEU A 22 -7.21 1.06 -10.84
C LEU A 22 -7.46 2.48 -10.31
N HIS A 23 -6.46 3.36 -10.44
CA HIS A 23 -6.59 4.78 -10.10
C HIS A 23 -5.48 5.62 -10.77
N GLU A 24 -5.78 6.84 -11.22
CA GLU A 24 -4.83 7.72 -11.93
C GLU A 24 -3.54 8.02 -11.15
N ASP A 25 -3.63 8.10 -9.81
CA ASP A 25 -2.49 8.36 -8.92
C ASP A 25 -1.59 7.12 -8.71
N PHE A 26 -1.97 5.94 -9.20
CA PHE A 26 -1.22 4.68 -9.00
C PHE A 26 -0.18 4.51 -10.09
N ILE A 27 0.77 5.43 -10.12
CA ILE A 27 1.91 5.41 -11.04
C ILE A 27 3.11 4.71 -10.39
N LYS A 28 4.02 4.21 -11.22
CA LYS A 28 5.28 3.61 -10.77
C LYS A 28 6.04 4.56 -9.85
N GLY A 29 6.43 4.04 -8.69
CA GLY A 29 7.13 4.77 -7.64
C GLY A 29 6.21 5.49 -6.66
N ALA A 30 4.90 5.53 -6.90
CA ALA A 30 3.95 6.10 -5.94
C ALA A 30 3.89 5.27 -4.65
N GLU A 31 3.83 5.97 -3.52
CA GLU A 31 3.80 5.40 -2.18
C GLU A 31 2.44 5.58 -1.52
N PHE A 32 1.92 4.49 -0.95
CA PHE A 32 0.67 4.51 -0.20
C PHE A 32 0.81 3.75 1.11
N GLN A 33 0.14 4.25 2.14
CA GLN A 33 0.12 3.58 3.44
C GLN A 33 -0.70 2.30 3.33
N LEU A 34 -0.11 1.18 3.75
CA LEU A 34 -0.79 -0.10 3.79
C LEU A 34 -1.83 -0.07 4.91
N PHE A 35 -3.07 -0.39 4.58
CA PHE A 35 -4.16 -0.54 5.55
C PHE A 35 -4.24 -1.98 6.06
N MET A 36 -4.30 -2.95 5.15
CA MET A 36 -4.27 -4.38 5.48
C MET A 36 -3.69 -5.19 4.32
N GLU A 37 -3.24 -6.42 4.58
CA GLU A 37 -2.85 -7.36 3.54
C GLU A 37 -3.91 -8.44 3.36
N GLN A 38 -4.14 -8.81 2.10
CA GLN A 38 -4.87 -10.02 1.72
C GLN A 38 -3.90 -11.02 1.07
N SER A 39 -4.39 -12.15 0.58
CA SER A 39 -3.54 -13.19 -0.01
C SER A 39 -2.80 -12.67 -1.25
N GLU A 40 -3.52 -12.06 -2.20
CA GLU A 40 -3.00 -11.69 -3.53
C GLU A 40 -2.82 -10.19 -3.73
N ASN A 41 -3.44 -9.37 -2.88
CA ASN A 41 -3.47 -7.92 -2.99
C ASN A 41 -3.16 -7.24 -1.65
N TYR A 42 -2.78 -5.98 -1.76
CA TYR A 42 -2.73 -5.05 -0.64
C TYR A 42 -4.02 -4.27 -0.57
N ILE A 43 -4.40 -3.80 0.62
CA ILE A 43 -5.47 -2.80 0.75
C ILE A 43 -4.85 -1.50 1.18
N ILE A 44 -5.10 -0.46 0.40
CA ILE A 44 -4.72 0.92 0.71
C ILE A 44 -5.96 1.80 0.78
N TYR A 45 -5.88 2.85 1.59
CA TYR A 45 -6.93 3.86 1.67
C TYR A 45 -6.42 5.13 0.99
N HIS A 46 -7.11 5.55 -0.06
CA HIS A 46 -6.74 6.73 -0.85
C HIS A 46 -7.99 7.55 -1.19
N LYS A 47 -7.95 8.86 -0.94
CA LYS A 47 -9.05 9.81 -1.26
C LYS A 47 -10.46 9.36 -0.84
N GLY A 48 -10.59 8.70 0.31
CA GLY A 48 -11.90 8.26 0.81
C GLY A 48 -12.31 6.84 0.40
N VAL A 49 -11.52 6.18 -0.44
CA VAL A 49 -11.85 4.89 -1.07
C VAL A 49 -10.76 3.85 -0.74
N PHE A 50 -11.17 2.60 -0.56
CA PHE A 50 -10.25 1.47 -0.42
C PHE A 50 -9.94 0.87 -1.78
N TYR A 51 -8.66 0.69 -2.06
CA TYR A 51 -8.16 0.07 -3.29
C TYR A 51 -7.39 -1.20 -2.99
N GLY A 52 -7.44 -2.13 -3.95
CA GLY A 52 -6.86 -3.45 -3.84
C GLY A 52 -5.74 -3.74 -4.85
N PRO A 53 -4.64 -2.98 -4.92
CA PRO A 53 -3.59 -3.24 -5.90
C PRO A 53 -2.94 -4.61 -5.67
N LEU A 54 -2.59 -5.28 -6.76
CA LEU A 54 -2.01 -6.62 -6.71
C LEU A 54 -0.59 -6.60 -6.12
N LYS A 55 -0.24 -7.62 -5.33
CA LYS A 55 1.12 -7.76 -4.78
C LYS A 55 2.18 -7.93 -5.87
N SER A 56 1.80 -8.42 -7.05
CA SER A 56 2.69 -8.51 -8.22
C SER A 56 3.08 -7.14 -8.78
N GLN A 57 2.28 -6.09 -8.55
CA GLN A 57 2.50 -4.72 -9.04
C GLN A 57 3.05 -3.79 -7.97
N CYS A 58 3.25 -4.29 -6.75
CA CYS A 58 3.61 -3.48 -5.60
C CYS A 58 4.72 -4.12 -4.78
N LYS A 59 5.55 -3.30 -4.15
CA LYS A 59 6.53 -3.74 -3.16
C LYS A 59 6.18 -3.14 -1.80
N LYS A 60 6.06 -4.00 -0.78
CA LYS A 60 5.92 -3.55 0.61
C LYS A 60 7.26 -3.04 1.16
N VAL A 61 7.22 -1.91 1.84
CA VAL A 61 8.35 -1.29 2.54
C VAL A 61 7.99 -1.15 4.02
N ILE A 62 8.90 -1.60 4.90
CA ILE A 62 8.77 -1.53 6.36
C ILE A 62 9.93 -0.65 6.85
N PHE A 63 9.64 0.32 7.70
CA PHE A 63 10.62 1.23 8.31
C PHE A 63 10.85 0.87 9.78
#